data_AF-A0A1V3X8B8-F1
#
_entry.id   AF-A0A1V3X8B8-F1
#
_cell.length_a   1.000
_cell.length_b   1.000
_cell.length_c   1.000
_cell.angle_alpha   90.00
_cell.angle_beta   90.00
_cell.angle_gamma   90.00
#
_symmetry.space_group_name_H-M   'P 1'
#
loop_
_entity.id
_entity.type
_entity.pdbx_description
1 polymer ?
#
loop_
_entity_poly.entity_id
_entity_poly.type
_entity_poly.pdbx_seq_one_letter_code
_entity_poly.pdbx_strand_id
1 'polypeptide(L)' 'MTFSLQLSDDVIQVRDWVHEFATEVIRPAASEWDEREETPWPVIQEAAKVGLYSPDFFGQQAAEPTGWAC' A
#
# COMPACT_ATOMS: atom_id res chain seq x y z
N MET A 1 -12.01 -2.21 -24.09
CA MET A 1 -10.79 -1.66 -23.46
C MET A 1 -9.70 -1.62 -24.52
N THR A 2 -9.11 -0.46 -24.78
CA THR A 2 -7.85 -0.37 -25.53
C THR A 2 -6.71 -0.48 -24.53
N PHE A 3 -5.64 -1.21 -24.87
CA PHE A 3 -4.46 -1.30 -24.03
C PHE A 3 -3.89 0.10 -23.71
N SER A 4 -3.56 0.35 -22.44
CA SER A 4 -2.98 1.61 -21.97
C SER A 4 -2.07 1.35 -20.75
N LEU A 5 -1.00 2.13 -20.63
CA LEU A 5 -0.11 2.19 -19.47
C LEU A 5 -0.40 3.38 -18.55
N GLN A 6 -1.42 4.17 -18.88
CA GLN A 6 -1.83 5.30 -18.08
C GLN A 6 -2.64 4.82 -16.87
N LEU A 7 -2.21 5.22 -15.68
CA LEU A 7 -2.96 4.97 -14.44
C LEU A 7 -4.18 5.88 -14.39
N SER A 8 -5.28 5.39 -13.80
CA SER A 8 -6.41 6.25 -13.44
C SER A 8 -6.05 7.14 -12.25
N ASP A 9 -6.80 8.22 -12.05
CA ASP A 9 -6.61 9.12 -10.91
C ASP A 9 -6.75 8.38 -9.57
N ASP A 10 -7.68 7.43 -9.46
CA ASP A 10 -7.87 6.59 -8.27
C ASP A 10 -6.62 5.74 -7.97
N VAL A 11 -6.02 5.11 -9.00
CA VAL A 11 -4.81 4.31 -8.83
C VAL A 11 -3.61 5.19 -8.47
N ILE A 12 -3.51 6.39 -9.05
CA ILE A 12 -2.48 7.37 -8.69
C ILE A 12 -2.63 7.77 -7.22
N GLN A 13 -3.86 8.07 -6.77
CA GLN A 13 -4.12 8.44 -5.39
C GLN A 13 -3.73 7.32 -4.42
N VAL A 14 -4.11 6.07 -4.70
CA VAL A 14 -3.70 4.93 -3.88
C VAL A 14 -2.18 4.81 -3.86
N ARG A 15 -1.51 4.81 -5.03
CA ARG A 15 -0.05 4.74 -5.13
C ARG A 15 0.64 5.80 -4.28
N ASP A 16 0.21 7.04 -4.39
CA ASP A 16 0.83 8.16 -3.69
C ASP A 16 0.63 8.02 -2.17
N TRP A 17 -0.55 7.58 -1.74
CA TRP A 17 -0.85 7.30 -0.35
C TRP A 17 0.00 6.16 0.25
N VAL A 18 0.13 5.01 -0.43
CA VAL A 18 1.02 3.93 0.06
C VAL A 18 2.50 4.33 0.02
N HIS A 19 2.92 5.16 -0.95
CA HIS A 19 4.29 5.69 -1.00
C HIS A 19 4.58 6.65 0.16
N GLU A 20 3.62 7.47 0.57
CA GLU A 20 3.73 8.32 1.75
C GLU A 20 3.87 7.47 3.01
N PHE A 21 2.99 6.49 3.22
CA PHE A 21 3.11 5.56 4.36
C PHE A 21 4.48 4.85 4.39
N ALA A 22 4.96 4.38 3.23
CA ALA A 22 6.26 3.74 3.14
C ALA A 22 7.41 4.71 3.50
N THR A 23 7.32 5.96 3.10
CA THR A 23 8.37 6.97 3.36
C THR A 23 8.40 7.37 4.83
N GLU A 24 7.24 7.55 5.45
CA GLU A 24 7.13 8.06 6.82
C GLU A 24 7.23 6.95 7.89
N VAL A 25 6.82 5.70 7.56
CA VAL A 25 6.72 4.60 8.55
C VAL A 25 7.68 3.46 8.24
N ILE A 26 7.72 2.97 7.00
CA ILE A 26 8.50 1.76 6.67
C ILE A 26 9.99 2.07 6.56
N ARG A 27 10.38 3.03 5.70
CA ARG A 27 11.80 3.34 5.40
C ARG A 27 12.61 3.72 6.65
N PRO A 28 12.11 4.53 7.59
CA PRO A 28 12.87 4.89 8.78
C PRO A 28 13.16 3.70 9.71
N ALA A 29 12.27 2.71 9.74
CA ALA A 29 12.41 1.52 10.57
C ALA A 29 13.07 0.34 9.83
N ALA A 30 13.24 0.43 8.51
CA ALA A 30 13.61 -0.71 7.66
C ALA A 30 14.92 -1.39 8.07
N SER A 31 15.98 -0.63 8.35
CA SER A 31 17.28 -1.20 8.72
C SER A 31 17.24 -1.91 10.07
N GLU A 32 16.52 -1.36 11.06
CA GLU A 32 16.39 -1.99 12.37
C GLU A 32 15.69 -3.35 12.28
N TRP A 33 14.59 -3.43 11.53
CA TRP A 33 13.83 -4.67 11.37
C TRP A 33 14.54 -5.70 10.48
N ASP A 34 15.34 -5.23 9.51
CA ASP A 34 16.23 -6.09 8.74
C ASP A 34 17.29 -6.75 9.64
N GLU A 35 17.99 -5.96 10.46
CA GLU A 35 19.01 -6.47 11.40
C GLU A 35 18.44 -7.43 12.45
N ARG A 36 17.18 -7.23 12.86
CA ARG A 36 16.51 -8.08 13.85
C ARG A 36 16.00 -9.40 13.29
N GLU A 37 15.82 -9.51 11.97
CA GLU A 37 15.21 -10.66 11.29
C GLU A 37 13.83 -11.08 11.89
N GLU A 38 13.08 -10.11 12.41
CA GLU A 38 11.78 -10.32 13.05
C GLU A 38 10.64 -9.69 12.25
N THR A 39 9.44 -10.28 12.36
CA THR A 39 8.24 -9.68 11.77
C THR A 39 7.93 -8.32 12.42
N PRO A 40 7.82 -7.22 11.64
CA PRO A 40 7.59 -5.87 12.15
C PRO A 40 6.11 -5.65 12.50
N TRP A 41 5.60 -6.38 13.49
CA TRP A 41 4.22 -6.29 13.94
C TRP A 41 3.74 -4.86 14.25
N PRO A 42 4.55 -3.97 14.86
CA PRO A 42 4.13 -2.58 15.09
C PRO A 42 3.84 -1.83 13.79
N VAL A 43 4.68 -1.99 12.75
CA VAL A 43 4.48 -1.34 11.44
C VAL A 43 3.22 -1.86 10.75
N ILE A 44 2.97 -3.18 10.83
CA ILE A 44 1.76 -3.81 10.29
C ILE A 44 0.51 -3.29 11.01
N GLN A 45 0.58 -3.07 12.33
CA GLN A 45 -0.52 -2.48 13.08
C GLN A 45 -0.79 -1.02 12.68
N GLU A 46 0.24 -0.22 12.39
CA GLU A 46 0.05 1.12 11.85
C GLU A 46 -0.59 1.08 10.45
N ALA A 47 -0.17 0.16 9.57
CA ALA A 47 -0.81 -0.05 8.28
C ALA A 47 -2.30 -0.43 8.42
N ALA A 48 -2.64 -1.27 9.39
CA ALA A 48 -4.02 -1.62 9.70
C ALA A 48 -4.84 -0.40 10.16
N LYS A 49 -4.27 0.45 11.02
CA LYS A 49 -4.94 1.66 11.54
C LYS A 49 -5.25 2.66 10.44
N VAL A 50 -4.37 2.81 9.45
CA VAL A 50 -4.61 3.73 8.32
C VAL A 50 -5.56 3.13 7.26
N GLY A 51 -5.95 1.86 7.40
CA GLY A 51 -6.98 1.23 6.56
C GLY A 51 -6.46 0.38 5.41
N LEU A 52 -5.14 0.13 5.32
CA LEU A 52 -4.53 -0.69 4.26
C LEU A 52 -4.97 -2.17 4.28
N TYR A 53 -5.57 -2.62 5.39
CA TYR A 53 -6.15 -3.95 5.53
C TYR A 53 -7.67 -3.93 5.75
N SER A 54 -8.33 -2.82 5.39
CA SER A 54 -9.78 -2.71 5.53
C SER A 54 -10.52 -3.50 4.44
N PRO A 55 -11.73 -4.04 4.73
CA PRO A 55 -12.57 -4.66 3.71
C PRO A 55 -12.91 -3.71 2.55
N ASP A 56 -13.09 -2.43 2.82
CA ASP A 56 -13.41 -1.41 1.82
C ASP A 56 -12.23 -1.21 0.85
N PHE A 57 -11.00 -1.11 1.37
CA PHE A 57 -9.81 -1.03 0.55
C PHE A 57 -9.68 -2.25 -0.36
N PHE A 58 -9.79 -3.46 0.20
CA PHE A 58 -9.72 -4.68 -0.61
C PHE A 58 -10.85 -4.78 -1.65
N GLY A 59 -12.06 -4.34 -1.32
CA GLY A 59 -13.18 -4.30 -2.24
C GLY A 59 -12.94 -3.34 -3.42
N GLN A 60 -12.40 -2.15 -3.13
CA GLN A 60 -12.07 -1.15 -4.15
C GLN A 60 -10.94 -1.65 -5.07
N GLN A 61 -9.86 -2.19 -4.51
CA GLN A 61 -8.73 -2.70 -5.29
C GLN A 61 -9.15 -3.89 -6.18
N ALA A 62 -9.96 -4.82 -5.67
CA ALA A 62 -10.44 -5.97 -6.43
C ALA A 62 -11.41 -5.59 -7.58
N ALA A 63 -12.10 -4.45 -7.46
CA ALA A 63 -13.00 -3.93 -8.49
C ALA A 63 -12.29 -3.08 -9.55
N GLU A 64 -11.00 -2.79 -9.38
CA GLU A 64 -10.23 -1.97 -10.31
C GLU A 64 -10.05 -2.73 -11.64
N PRO A 65 -10.55 -2.21 -12.78
CA PRO A 65 -10.73 -2.99 -14.00
C PRO A 65 -9.44 -3.18 -14.82
N THR A 66 -8.37 -2.43 -14.52
CA THR A 66 -7.12 -2.50 -15.28
C THR A 66 -6.13 -3.52 -14.71
N GLY A 67 -6.32 -3.92 -13.44
CA GLY A 67 -5.43 -4.82 -12.72
C GLY A 67 -4.19 -4.14 -12.17
N TRP A 68 -4.12 -2.80 -12.17
CA TRP A 68 -2.98 -2.07 -11.57
C TRP A 68 -3.00 -2.12 -10.03
N ALA A 69 -4.16 -2.40 -9.45
CA ALA A 69 -4.37 -2.45 -8.01
C ALA A 69 -3.95 -3.78 -7.34
N CYS A 70 -3.65 -4.82 -8.12
CA CYS A 70 -3.36 -6.19 -7.68
C CYS A 70 -1.97 -6.69 -8.13
#